data_AF-A0A956SGA9-F1
#
_entry.id   AF-A0A956SGA9-F1
#
_cell.length_a   1.000
_cell.length_b   1.000
_cell.length_c   1.000
_cell.angle_alpha   90.00
_cell.angle_beta   90.00
_cell.angle_gamma   90.00
#
_symmetry.space_group_name_H-M   'P 1'
#
loop_
_entity.id
_entity.type
_entity.pdbx_description
1 polymer ?
#
loop_
_entity_poly.entity_id
_entity_poly.type
_entity_poly.pdbx_seq_one_letter_code
_entity_poly.pdbx_strand_id
1 'polypeptide(L)'
;DFTVSEVTTLAGNVDVSYGEEVVTGATINVSGTWSLRAEGAVLDYYIPDTRHYSWYVRKDAPGELVLNFSASISPAEVNLNGGGKIVFHPIEWEFSTSASGSSFAWSESGSDGQNTVSFTFDTYKDMLCSNPYFAVYGDIYDAEGNLTETHSFQNGRTVGVFCMKPE
;
A
#
# COMPACT_ATOMS: atom_id res chain seq x y z
N ASP A 1 6.34 -14.26 -22.15
CA ASP A 1 5.95 -13.08 -21.37
C ASP A 1 4.47 -13.15 -21.05
N PHE A 2 4.14 -13.39 -19.79
CA PHE A 2 2.77 -13.29 -19.30
C PHE A 2 2.71 -12.05 -18.41
N THR A 3 1.76 -11.16 -18.67
CA THR A 3 1.49 -10.00 -17.80
C THR A 3 0.13 -10.25 -17.17
N VAL A 4 0.10 -10.56 -15.88
CA VAL A 4 -1.16 -10.43 -15.13
C VAL A 4 -1.22 -9.00 -14.61
N SER A 5 -2.34 -8.34 -14.83
CA SER A 5 -2.64 -7.05 -14.23
C SER A 5 -4.02 -7.10 -13.64
N GLU A 6 -4.12 -6.91 -12.33
CA GLU A 6 -5.39 -6.82 -11.63
C GLU A 6 -5.52 -5.44 -11.01
N VAL A 7 -6.61 -4.75 -11.33
CA VAL A 7 -6.99 -3.50 -10.67
C VAL A 7 -7.78 -3.89 -9.44
N THR A 8 -7.19 -3.72 -8.26
CA THR A 8 -7.92 -3.92 -7.02
C THR A 8 -8.30 -2.58 -6.41
N THR A 9 -9.60 -2.30 -6.34
CA THR A 9 -10.12 -1.14 -5.59
C THR A 9 -10.38 -1.54 -4.14
N LEU A 10 -9.66 -0.91 -3.23
CA LEU A 10 -9.82 -0.94 -1.77
C LEU A 10 -10.54 0.32 -1.34
N ALA A 11 -11.87 0.35 -1.51
CA ALA A 11 -12.67 1.37 -0.86
C ALA A 11 -12.83 0.96 0.62
N GLY A 12 -12.31 1.75 1.54
CA GLY A 12 -12.46 1.53 2.97
C GLY A 12 -12.79 2.84 3.66
N ASN A 13 -13.97 2.93 4.27
CA ASN A 13 -14.24 4.04 5.19
C ASN A 13 -13.40 3.84 6.45
N VAL A 14 -12.75 4.91 6.87
CA VAL A 14 -11.95 4.93 8.08
C VAL A 14 -12.51 6.04 8.94
N ASP A 15 -13.23 5.63 9.98
CA ASP A 15 -13.69 6.58 10.98
C ASP A 15 -12.48 7.02 11.81
N VAL A 16 -12.18 8.30 11.71
CA VAL A 16 -11.15 8.97 12.49
C VAL A 16 -11.77 9.36 13.82
N SER A 17 -11.26 8.82 14.93
CA SER A 17 -11.79 9.15 16.28
C SER A 17 -10.80 10.04 17.02
N TYR A 18 -11.30 11.12 17.64
CA TYR A 18 -10.51 12.00 18.51
C TYR A 18 -11.24 12.17 19.85
N GLY A 19 -10.69 11.59 20.92
CA GLY A 19 -11.36 11.55 22.22
C GLY A 19 -12.66 10.74 22.19
N GLU A 20 -13.73 11.25 22.81
CA GLU A 20 -15.07 10.65 22.78
C GLU A 20 -15.89 11.07 21.54
N GLU A 21 -15.38 11.99 20.70
CA GLU A 21 -16.02 12.36 19.43
C GLU A 21 -15.44 11.51 18.28
N VAL A 22 -16.31 10.67 17.70
CA VAL A 22 -16.00 10.04 16.41
C VAL A 22 -16.12 11.14 15.35
N VAL A 23 -14.99 11.56 14.79
CA VAL A 23 -14.96 12.45 13.62
C VAL A 23 -15.24 11.60 12.39
N THR A 24 -16.49 11.17 12.26
CA THR A 24 -17.00 10.54 11.04
C THR A 24 -17.02 11.60 9.94
N GLY A 25 -16.25 11.42 8.87
CA GLY A 25 -16.28 12.41 7.79
C GLY A 25 -15.35 12.16 6.63
N ALA A 26 -14.21 11.50 6.84
CA ALA A 26 -13.23 11.23 5.78
C ALA A 26 -13.28 9.78 5.29
N THR A 27 -13.18 9.61 3.98
CA THR A 27 -13.09 8.32 3.30
C THR A 27 -11.72 8.19 2.66
N ILE A 28 -11.07 7.04 2.86
CA ILE A 28 -9.83 6.70 2.18
C ILE A 28 -10.14 5.74 1.03
N ASN A 29 -9.81 6.15 -0.19
CA ASN A 29 -9.92 5.32 -1.37
C ASN A 29 -8.52 4.86 -1.77
N VAL A 30 -8.30 3.56 -1.76
CA VAL A 30 -7.06 2.95 -2.21
C VAL A 30 -7.34 2.16 -3.48
N SER A 31 -6.44 2.27 -4.45
CA SER A 31 -6.46 1.42 -5.64
C SER A 31 -5.05 1.01 -6.01
N GLY A 32 -4.91 -0.18 -6.57
CA GLY A 32 -3.61 -0.70 -6.98
C GLY A 32 -3.71 -1.50 -8.26
N THR A 33 -2.60 -1.49 -8.99
CA THR A 33 -2.32 -2.46 -10.06
C THR A 33 -0.97 -3.10 -9.79
N TRP A 34 -0.80 -4.31 -10.29
CA TRP A 34 0.47 -5.00 -10.23
C TRP A 34 0.76 -5.66 -11.57
N SER A 35 2.02 -5.95 -11.84
CA SER A 35 2.45 -6.75 -12.97
C SER A 35 3.67 -7.58 -12.60
N LEU A 36 3.67 -8.84 -13.02
CA LEU A 36 4.81 -9.73 -12.92
C LEU A 36 5.26 -10.08 -14.34
N ARG A 37 6.53 -9.84 -14.64
CA ARG A 37 7.21 -10.29 -15.85
C ARG A 37 8.34 -11.22 -15.42
N ALA A 38 8.13 -12.52 -15.55
CA ALA A 38 9.20 -13.51 -15.38
C ALA A 38 8.98 -14.71 -16.30
N GLU A 39 10.06 -15.38 -16.69
CA GLU A 39 9.96 -16.59 -17.51
C GLU A 39 9.33 -17.73 -16.72
N GLY A 40 8.34 -18.42 -17.31
CA GLY A 40 7.64 -19.52 -16.65
C GLY A 40 6.77 -19.09 -15.46
N ALA A 41 6.44 -17.81 -15.32
CA ALA A 41 5.57 -17.34 -14.25
C ALA A 41 4.16 -17.93 -14.36
N VAL A 42 3.71 -18.63 -13.31
CA VAL A 42 2.37 -19.20 -13.19
C VAL A 42 1.76 -18.78 -11.86
N LEU A 43 0.53 -18.27 -11.88
CA LEU A 43 -0.22 -17.98 -10.65
C LEU A 43 -0.52 -19.31 -9.92
N ASP A 44 0.02 -19.44 -8.71
CA ASP A 44 -0.15 -20.58 -7.81
C ASP A 44 -1.56 -20.52 -7.18
N TYR A 45 -1.84 -19.44 -6.44
CA TYR A 45 -3.19 -19.19 -5.89
C TYR A 45 -3.43 -17.72 -5.54
N TYR A 46 -4.71 -17.38 -5.39
CA TYR A 46 -5.22 -16.09 -4.91
C TYR A 46 -6.24 -16.32 -3.79
N ILE A 47 -6.09 -15.64 -2.66
CA ILE A 47 -7.08 -15.59 -1.57
C ILE A 47 -7.76 -14.22 -1.58
N PRO A 48 -9.02 -14.11 -2.04
CA PRO A 48 -9.69 -12.82 -2.20
C PRO A 48 -9.83 -12.02 -0.91
N ASP A 49 -10.18 -12.67 0.21
CA ASP A 49 -10.44 -11.98 1.47
C ASP A 49 -9.18 -11.36 2.08
N THR A 50 -8.03 -12.01 1.89
CA THR A 50 -6.74 -11.54 2.41
C THR A 50 -5.88 -10.85 1.35
N ARG A 51 -6.37 -10.76 0.10
CA ARG A 51 -5.65 -10.20 -1.06
C ARG A 51 -4.24 -10.75 -1.21
N HIS A 52 -4.10 -12.06 -1.03
CA HIS A 52 -2.82 -12.75 -1.10
C HIS A 52 -2.69 -13.40 -2.47
N TYR A 53 -1.66 -12.99 -3.20
CA TYR A 53 -1.28 -13.52 -4.50
C TYR A 53 0.05 -14.28 -4.40
N SER A 54 0.09 -15.51 -4.94
CA SER A 54 1.27 -16.36 -4.95
C SER A 54 1.58 -16.82 -6.38
N TRP A 55 2.84 -16.80 -6.80
CA TRP A 55 3.29 -17.31 -8.10
C TRP A 55 4.44 -18.30 -7.98
N TYR A 56 4.48 -19.27 -8.90
CA TYR A 56 5.69 -20.00 -9.24
C TYR A 56 6.42 -19.32 -10.38
N VAL A 57 7.74 -19.25 -10.29
CA VAL A 57 8.61 -18.67 -11.31
C VAL A 57 9.75 -19.64 -11.58
N ARG A 58 10.12 -19.80 -12.85
CA ARG A 58 11.22 -20.68 -13.24
C ARG A 58 12.50 -20.30 -12.50
N LYS A 59 13.14 -21.29 -11.86
CA LYS A 59 14.45 -21.09 -11.24
C LYS A 59 15.48 -20.58 -12.25
N ASP A 60 16.35 -19.70 -11.78
CA ASP A 60 17.46 -19.10 -12.56
C ASP A 60 17.01 -18.21 -13.74
N ALA A 61 15.72 -17.87 -13.85
CA ALA A 61 15.24 -16.89 -14.81
C ALA A 61 15.25 -15.47 -14.23
N PRO A 62 15.52 -14.44 -15.05
CA PRO A 62 15.35 -13.07 -14.64
C PRO A 62 13.87 -12.69 -14.60
N GLY A 63 13.55 -11.66 -13.83
CA GLY A 63 12.20 -11.13 -13.79
C GLY A 63 12.06 -9.81 -13.04
N GLU A 64 10.85 -9.28 -13.12
CA GLU A 64 10.46 -8.01 -12.55
C GLU A 64 9.02 -8.09 -12.00
N LEU A 65 8.83 -7.68 -10.75
CA LEU A 65 7.53 -7.43 -10.14
C LEU A 65 7.37 -5.92 -9.97
N VAL A 66 6.36 -5.33 -10.60
CA VAL A 66 6.02 -3.92 -10.44
C VAL A 66 4.68 -3.81 -9.74
N LEU A 67 4.63 -3.03 -8.68
CA LEU A 67 3.43 -2.70 -7.92
C LEU A 67 3.19 -1.20 -8.04
N ASN A 68 1.99 -0.80 -8.44
CA ASN A 68 1.58 0.60 -8.52
C ASN A 68 0.38 0.79 -7.63
N PHE A 69 0.47 1.71 -6.69
CA PHE A 69 -0.61 2.03 -5.77
C PHE A 69 -0.92 3.51 -5.79
N SER A 70 -2.19 3.80 -5.58
CA SER A 70 -2.68 5.15 -5.34
C SER A 70 -3.66 5.12 -4.18
N ALA A 71 -3.56 6.12 -3.33
CA ALA A 71 -4.49 6.33 -2.25
C ALA A 71 -4.87 7.81 -2.20
N SER A 72 -6.12 8.07 -1.86
CA SER A 72 -6.64 9.43 -1.69
C SER A 72 -7.55 9.48 -0.46
N ILE A 73 -7.56 10.62 0.21
CA ILE A 73 -8.45 10.91 1.33
C ILE A 73 -9.40 12.04 0.95
N SER A 74 -10.69 11.89 1.28
CA SER A 74 -11.70 12.91 1.00
C SER A 74 -12.79 12.96 2.07
N PRO A 75 -13.14 14.16 2.60
CA PRO A 75 -12.49 15.43 2.31
C PRO A 75 -11.09 15.51 2.97
N ALA A 76 -10.21 16.35 2.41
CA ALA A 76 -8.86 16.57 2.95
C ALA A 76 -8.86 17.36 4.28
N GLU A 77 -9.99 17.98 4.62
CA GLU A 77 -10.18 18.71 5.88
C GLU A 77 -11.56 18.36 6.45
N VAL A 78 -11.62 18.14 7.77
CA VAL A 78 -12.87 17.92 8.50
C VAL A 78 -12.95 18.91 9.67
N ASN A 79 -14.07 19.63 9.77
CA ASN A 79 -14.33 20.54 10.88
C ASN A 79 -14.86 19.78 12.10
N LEU A 80 -14.40 20.18 13.28
CA LEU A 80 -14.82 19.64 14.57
C LEU A 80 -15.96 20.48 15.14
N ASN A 81 -16.91 19.85 15.83
CA ASN A 81 -18.09 20.52 16.39
C ASN A 81 -17.74 21.63 17.41
N GLY A 82 -16.54 21.59 18.00
CA GLY A 82 -15.98 22.60 18.91
C GLY A 82 -15.26 23.77 18.24
N GLY A 83 -15.23 23.86 16.90
CA GLY A 83 -14.63 24.97 16.15
C GLY A 83 -13.21 24.72 15.62
N GLY A 84 -12.57 23.61 15.98
CA GLY A 84 -11.29 23.17 15.44
C GLY A 84 -11.42 22.39 14.12
N LYS A 85 -10.31 21.86 13.62
CA LYS A 85 -10.29 21.07 12.37
C LYS A 85 -9.17 20.03 12.32
N ILE A 86 -9.36 19.02 11.49
CA ILE A 86 -8.34 18.05 11.11
C ILE A 86 -7.98 18.30 9.65
N VAL A 87 -6.69 18.46 9.34
CA VAL A 87 -6.16 18.54 7.99
C VAL A 87 -5.35 17.28 7.70
N PHE A 88 -5.78 16.51 6.71
CA PHE A 88 -5.10 15.28 6.35
C PHE A 88 -3.91 15.55 5.43
N HIS A 89 -2.81 14.87 5.72
CA HIS A 89 -1.62 14.85 4.87
C HIS A 89 -1.80 13.89 3.70
N PRO A 90 -0.97 14.02 2.66
CA PRO A 90 -0.86 12.99 1.63
C PRO A 90 -0.57 11.62 2.25
N ILE A 91 -1.13 10.59 1.64
CA ILE A 91 -0.99 9.22 2.13
C ILE A 91 0.44 8.75 1.89
N GLU A 92 1.05 8.22 2.94
CA GLU A 92 2.39 7.64 2.88
C GLU A 92 2.27 6.14 2.67
N TRP A 93 3.12 5.60 1.81
CA TRP A 93 3.21 4.18 1.54
C TRP A 93 4.47 3.62 2.19
N GLU A 94 4.33 2.42 2.71
CA GLU A 94 5.42 1.67 3.31
C GLU A 94 5.38 0.22 2.82
N PHE A 95 6.55 -0.39 2.74
CA PHE A 95 6.71 -1.73 2.16
C PHE A 95 7.52 -2.61 3.11
N SER A 96 6.89 -3.68 3.60
CA SER A 96 7.61 -4.74 4.29
C SER A 96 7.92 -5.84 3.29
N THR A 97 9.21 -6.06 3.03
CA THR A 97 9.67 -7.12 2.13
C THR A 97 10.43 -8.16 2.93
N SER A 98 10.05 -9.43 2.75
CA SER A 98 10.84 -10.57 3.19
C SER A 98 11.39 -11.29 1.96
N ALA A 99 12.71 -11.39 1.89
CA ALA A 99 13.42 -12.15 0.87
C ALA A 99 14.33 -13.16 1.56
N SER A 100 14.34 -14.41 1.10
CA SER A 100 15.48 -15.28 1.36
C SER A 100 16.56 -14.98 0.31
N GLY A 101 17.84 -15.09 0.66
CA GLY A 101 18.94 -14.84 -0.28
C GLY A 101 19.08 -13.39 -0.80
N SER A 102 20.12 -13.15 -1.61
CA SER A 102 20.67 -11.81 -1.88
C SER A 102 20.57 -11.36 -3.34
N SER A 103 19.61 -11.87 -4.13
CA SER A 103 19.54 -11.64 -5.59
C SER A 103 18.47 -10.67 -6.07
N PHE A 104 17.88 -9.86 -5.18
CA PHE A 104 16.86 -8.87 -5.51
C PHE A 104 17.40 -7.44 -5.39
N ALA A 105 17.13 -6.62 -6.40
CA ALA A 105 17.21 -5.17 -6.29
C ALA A 105 15.78 -4.60 -6.23
N TRP A 106 15.59 -3.51 -5.49
CA TRP A 106 14.30 -2.84 -5.44
C TRP A 106 14.46 -1.33 -5.53
N SER A 107 13.41 -0.68 -6.00
CA SER A 107 13.31 0.78 -6.08
C SER A 107 11.89 1.22 -5.80
N GLU A 108 11.77 2.39 -5.19
CA GLU A 108 10.51 3.06 -4.90
C GLU A 108 10.53 4.47 -5.50
N SER A 109 9.40 4.89 -6.07
CA SER A 109 9.21 6.25 -6.57
C SER A 109 7.75 6.65 -6.46
N GLY A 110 7.49 7.88 -6.06
CA GLY A 110 6.14 8.37 -5.92
C GLY A 110 6.06 9.71 -5.20
N SER A 111 4.88 10.32 -5.25
CA SER A 111 4.51 11.48 -4.44
C SER A 111 2.99 11.52 -4.27
N ASP A 112 2.52 12.29 -3.29
CA ASP A 112 1.11 12.67 -3.16
C ASP A 112 0.11 11.50 -3.17
N GLY A 113 0.39 10.47 -2.38
CA GLY A 113 -0.46 9.28 -2.28
C GLY A 113 -0.33 8.30 -3.45
N GLN A 114 0.49 8.58 -4.45
CA GLN A 114 0.87 7.64 -5.52
C GLN A 114 2.24 7.06 -5.26
N ASN A 115 2.38 5.74 -5.43
CA ASN A 115 3.66 5.08 -5.23
C ASN A 115 3.83 3.88 -6.18
N THR A 116 5.03 3.74 -6.72
CA THR A 116 5.46 2.65 -7.58
C THR A 116 6.64 1.96 -6.92
N VAL A 117 6.53 0.65 -6.75
CA VAL A 117 7.64 -0.19 -6.29
C VAL A 117 7.95 -1.25 -7.32
N SER A 118 9.22 -1.34 -7.68
CA SER A 118 9.73 -2.36 -8.59
C SER A 118 10.74 -3.24 -7.87
N PHE A 119 10.58 -4.54 -8.04
CA PHE A 119 11.55 -5.56 -7.62
C PHE A 119 12.10 -6.24 -8.87
N THR A 120 13.42 -6.26 -9.03
CA THR A 120 14.10 -6.94 -10.13
C THR A 120 15.03 -8.03 -9.60
N PHE A 121 15.18 -9.10 -10.38
CA PHE A 121 16.06 -10.21 -10.04
C PHE A 121 16.70 -10.81 -11.30
N ASP A 122 18.00 -11.10 -11.23
CA ASP A 122 18.76 -11.68 -12.34
C ASP A 122 18.70 -13.21 -12.35
N THR A 123 18.66 -13.81 -11.16
CA THR A 123 18.41 -15.25 -10.98
C THR A 123 17.45 -15.44 -9.83
N TYR A 124 16.28 -15.98 -10.15
CA TYR A 124 15.30 -16.31 -9.14
C TYR A 124 15.65 -17.65 -8.48
N LYS A 125 16.10 -17.61 -7.22
CA LYS A 125 16.51 -18.79 -6.44
C LYS A 125 15.80 -18.89 -5.08
N ASP A 126 14.98 -17.88 -4.77
CA ASP A 126 14.59 -17.56 -3.41
C ASP A 126 13.16 -17.03 -3.36
N MET A 127 12.49 -17.20 -2.23
CA MET A 127 11.14 -16.65 -2.02
C MET A 127 11.22 -15.14 -1.80
N LEU A 128 10.33 -14.40 -2.47
CA LEU A 128 10.12 -12.97 -2.24
C LEU A 128 8.67 -12.77 -1.84
N CYS A 129 8.41 -12.20 -0.68
CA CYS A 129 7.08 -11.75 -0.27
C CYS A 129 7.12 -10.27 0.10
N SER A 130 6.27 -9.47 -0.56
CA SER A 130 6.14 -8.04 -0.31
C SER A 130 4.72 -7.69 0.15
N ASN A 131 4.66 -6.89 1.21
CA ASN A 131 3.43 -6.45 1.85
C ASN A 131 3.39 -4.92 1.83
N PRO A 132 2.81 -4.31 0.78
CA PRO A 132 2.51 -2.89 0.77
C PRO A 132 1.43 -2.56 1.81
N TYR A 133 1.70 -1.53 2.59
CA TYR A 133 0.72 -0.90 3.49
C TYR A 133 0.81 0.61 3.38
N PHE A 134 -0.23 1.29 3.85
CA PHE A 134 -0.28 2.75 3.85
C PHE A 134 -0.57 3.27 5.24
N ALA A 135 -0.11 4.49 5.48
CA ALA A 135 -0.39 5.27 6.67
C ALA A 135 -1.05 6.59 6.27
N VAL A 136 -1.97 7.04 7.12
CA VAL A 136 -2.59 8.36 6.97
C VAL A 136 -2.33 9.15 8.23
N TYR A 137 -1.78 10.34 8.03
CA TYR A 137 -1.53 11.31 9.08
C TYR A 137 -2.44 12.51 8.90
N GLY A 138 -2.71 13.21 9.98
CA GLY A 138 -3.29 14.53 9.89
C GLY A 138 -3.00 15.37 11.11
N ASP A 139 -3.01 16.67 10.86
CA ASP A 139 -2.76 17.71 11.83
C ASP A 139 -4.09 18.20 12.41
N ILE A 140 -4.14 18.29 13.73
CA ILE A 140 -5.30 18.71 14.49
C ILE A 140 -5.09 20.15 14.98
N TYR A 141 -5.99 21.03 14.58
CA TYR A 141 -5.97 22.44 14.94
C TYR A 141 -7.12 22.78 15.88
N ASP A 142 -6.85 23.63 16.87
CA ASP A 142 -7.88 24.23 17.72
C ASP A 142 -8.72 25.29 16.96
N ALA A 143 -9.71 25.88 17.63
CA ALA A 143 -10.61 26.87 17.03
C ALA A 143 -9.91 28.19 16.68
N GLU A 144 -8.79 28.46 17.34
CA GLU A 144 -7.92 29.60 17.09
C GLU A 144 -6.94 29.36 15.93
N GLY A 145 -6.87 28.12 15.42
CA GLY A 145 -6.03 27.71 14.29
C GLY A 145 -4.60 27.31 14.68
N ASN A 146 -4.34 27.04 15.96
CA ASN A 146 -3.05 26.54 16.42
C ASN A 146 -2.98 25.02 16.24
N LEU A 147 -1.83 24.52 15.78
CA LEU A 147 -1.55 23.09 15.74
C LEU A 147 -1.45 22.56 17.18
N THR A 148 -2.29 21.59 17.50
CA THR A 148 -2.34 20.94 18.82
C THR A 148 -1.66 19.59 18.81
N GLU A 149 -1.86 18.80 17.75
CA GLU A 149 -1.35 17.44 17.63
C GLU A 149 -1.21 17.05 16.15
N THR A 150 -0.24 16.18 15.84
CA THR A 150 -0.23 15.40 14.60
C THR A 150 -0.51 13.96 14.96
N HIS A 151 -1.52 13.37 14.33
CA HIS A 151 -2.00 12.04 14.67
C HIS A 151 -1.90 11.08 13.48
N SER A 152 -1.61 9.81 13.76
CA SER A 152 -1.68 8.72 12.77
C SER A 152 -3.03 8.05 12.89
N PHE A 153 -3.87 8.18 11.85
CA PHE A 153 -5.25 7.70 11.88
C PHE A 153 -5.40 6.25 11.43
N GLN A 154 -4.43 5.72 10.66
CA GLN A 154 -4.29 4.29 10.40
C GLN A 154 -2.82 3.91 10.38
N ASN A 155 -2.45 3.00 11.26
CA ASN A 155 -1.16 2.34 11.22
C ASN A 155 -1.31 1.02 10.45
N GLY A 156 -0.98 1.04 9.15
CA GLY A 156 -0.69 -0.17 8.37
C GLY A 156 -1.87 -1.05 7.97
N ARG A 157 -2.74 -0.57 7.08
CA ARG A 157 -3.62 -1.49 6.32
C ARG A 157 -2.84 -2.12 5.17
N THR A 158 -2.59 -3.43 5.27
CA THR A 158 -2.02 -4.22 4.17
C THR A 158 -2.98 -4.22 2.98
N VAL A 159 -2.48 -3.77 1.83
CA VAL A 159 -3.23 -3.66 0.58
C VAL A 159 -3.27 -4.99 -0.16
N GLY A 160 -2.20 -5.76 -0.05
CA GLY A 160 -2.09 -7.12 -0.52
C GLY A 160 -0.81 -7.76 -0.03
N VAL A 161 -0.72 -9.08 -0.22
CA VAL A 161 0.49 -9.86 0.00
C VAL A 161 0.89 -10.43 -1.34
N PHE A 162 2.09 -10.08 -1.80
CA PHE A 162 2.61 -10.48 -3.11
C PHE A 162 3.80 -11.42 -2.91
N CYS A 163 3.60 -12.71 -3.15
CA CYS A 163 4.61 -13.74 -2.93
C CYS A 163 5.00 -14.43 -4.25
N MET A 164 6.29 -14.50 -4.52
CA MET A 164 6.86 -15.34 -5.57
C MET A 164 7.60 -16.51 -4.92
N LYS A 165 7.62 -17.67 -5.58
CA LYS A 165 8.33 -18.89 -5.14
C LYS A 165 9.04 -19.56 -6.32
N PRO A 166 10.28 -20.04 -6.16
CA PRO A 166 10.98 -20.72 -7.24
C PRO A 166 10.36 -22.10 -7.48
N GLU A 167 10.15 -22.45 -8.74
CA GLU A 167 9.80 -23.81 -9.20
C GLU A 167 11.05 -24.68 -9.42
#